data_AF-A0AAE4YXT4-F1
#
_entry.id   AF-A0AAE4YXT4-F1
#
_cell.length_a   1.000
_cell.length_b   1.000
_cell.length_c   1.000
_cell.angle_alpha   90.00
_cell.angle_beta   90.00
_cell.angle_gamma   90.00
#
_symmetry.space_group_name_H-M   'P 1'
#
loop_
_entity.id
_entity.type
_entity.pdbx_description
1 polymer ?
#
loop_
_entity_poly.entity_id
_entity_poly.type
_entity_poly.pdbx_seq_one_letter_code
_entity_poly.pdbx_strand_id
1 'polypeptide(L)' 'MAKVEILTGSERQRRWSTELKLSILQEAFSADGTVSDVARRHDLLPQQIYA' A
#
# COMPACT_ATOMS: atom_id res chain seq x y z
N MET A 1 7.95 -32.87 -11.49
CA MET A 1 8.75 -31.78 -10.89
C MET A 1 8.12 -30.47 -11.34
N ALA A 2 7.63 -29.64 -10.42
CA ALA A 2 6.94 -28.40 -10.78
C ALA A 2 7.97 -27.31 -11.16
N LYS A 3 7.77 -26.68 -12.32
CA LYS A 3 8.57 -25.55 -12.79
C LYS A 3 8.21 -24.33 -11.93
N VAL A 4 9.18 -23.82 -11.18
CA VAL A 4 9.05 -22.55 -10.46
C VAL A 4 9.59 -21.46 -11.38
N GLU A 5 8.71 -20.59 -11.87
CA GLU A 5 9.12 -19.38 -12.58
C GLU A 5 9.38 -18.28 -11.56
N ILE A 6 10.63 -17.86 -11.44
CA ILE A 6 11.03 -16.72 -10.63
C ILE A 6 10.85 -15.48 -11.50
N LEU A 7 9.85 -14.66 -11.18
CA LEU A 7 9.65 -13.35 -11.79
C LEU A 7 10.78 -12.42 -11.33
N THR A 8 11.81 -12.26 -12.14
CA THR A 8 12.97 -11.38 -11.89
C THR A 8 12.69 -9.92 -12.26
N GLY A 9 11.43 -9.49 -12.20
CA GLY A 9 11.07 -8.07 -12.22
C GLY A 9 11.30 -7.45 -10.83
N SER A 10 11.30 -6.13 -10.74
CA SER A 10 11.29 -5.39 -9.47
C SER A 10 9.96 -5.56 -8.70
N GLU A 11 9.44 -6.78 -8.62
CA GLU A 11 8.12 -7.12 -8.11
C GLU A 11 8.11 -7.45 -6.61
N ARG A 12 9.25 -7.36 -5.92
CA ARG A 12 9.33 -7.71 -4.48
C ARG A 12 9.18 -6.53 -3.53
N GLN A 13 9.35 -5.31 -3.99
CA GLN A 13 8.87 -4.13 -3.28
C GLN A 13 7.87 -3.46 -4.21
N ARG A 14 6.57 -3.48 -3.87
CA ARG A 14 5.71 -2.35 -4.24
C ARG A 14 6.50 -1.12 -3.76
N ARG A 15 7.22 -0.43 -4.66
CA ARG A 15 7.82 0.86 -4.35
C ARG A 15 6.68 1.83 -4.46
N TRP A 16 6.20 2.27 -3.30
CA TRP A 16 5.19 3.31 -3.26
C TRP A 16 5.91 4.61 -3.59
N SER A 17 5.51 5.24 -4.70
CA SER A 17 5.96 6.60 -4.96
C SER A 17 5.55 7.50 -3.79
N THR A 18 6.30 8.56 -3.56
CA THR A 18 5.96 9.54 -2.51
C THR A 18 4.56 10.09 -2.76
N GLU A 19 4.19 10.29 -4.02
CA GLU A 19 2.89 10.78 -4.45
C GLU A 19 1.77 9.82 -4.05
N LEU A 20 1.97 8.51 -4.22
CA LEU A 20 1.00 7.49 -3.80
C LEU A 20 0.85 7.44 -2.28
N LYS A 21 1.95 7.59 -1.53
CA LYS A 21 1.86 7.68 -0.07
C LYS A 21 1.08 8.92 0.36
N LEU A 22 1.34 10.06 -0.27
CA LEU A 22 0.67 11.32 0.04
C LEU A 22 -0.82 11.28 -0.30
N SER A 23 -1.23 10.64 -1.40
CA SER A 23 -2.66 10.50 -1.71
C SER A 23 -3.37 9.67 -0.66
N ILE A 24 -2.75 8.58 -0.20
CA ILE A 24 -3.33 7.67 0.79
C ILE A 24 -3.43 8.34 2.16
N LEU A 25 -2.42 9.14 2.54
CA LEU A 25 -2.50 9.97 3.75
C LEU A 25 -3.59 11.03 3.66
N GLN A 26 -3.69 11.75 2.54
CA GLN A 26 -4.74 12.76 2.36
C GLN A 26 -6.14 12.15 2.45
N GLU A 27 -6.35 10.98 1.85
CA GLU A 27 -7.61 10.27 1.92
C GLU A 27 -7.92 9.82 3.36
N ALA A 28 -6.94 9.22 4.05
CA ALA A 28 -7.10 8.69 5.41
C ALA A 28 -7.40 9.77 6.46
N PHE A 29 -6.93 11.00 6.25
CA PHE A 29 -7.14 12.15 7.14
C PHE A 29 -8.12 13.19 6.57
N SER A 30 -8.86 12.85 5.51
CA SER A 30 -9.96 13.67 4.99
C SER A 30 -11.19 13.60 5.91
N ALA A 31 -12.13 14.54 5.75
CA ALA A 31 -13.34 14.61 6.57
C ALA A 31 -14.22 13.34 6.46
N ASP A 32 -14.14 12.64 5.33
CA ASP A 32 -14.96 11.46 5.02
C ASP A 32 -14.16 10.14 5.11
N GLY A 33 -12.86 10.22 5.40
CA GLY A 33 -11.95 9.08 5.41
C GLY A 33 -11.66 8.56 6.82
N THR A 34 -11.50 7.25 6.94
CA THR A 34 -10.93 6.64 8.15
C THR A 34 -9.66 5.88 7.78
N VAL A 35 -8.65 5.95 8.64
CA VAL A 35 -7.37 5.24 8.48
C VAL A 35 -7.59 3.74 8.26
N SER A 36 -8.52 3.13 8.98
CA SER A 36 -8.83 1.70 8.87
C SER A 36 -9.42 1.32 7.52
N ASP A 37 -10.33 2.13 6.98
CA ASP A 37 -10.99 1.83 5.71
C ASP A 37 -10.08 2.10 4.53
N VAL A 38 -9.32 3.19 4.57
CA VAL A 38 -8.34 3.54 3.54
C VAL A 38 -7.21 2.50 3.52
N ALA A 39 -6.69 2.09 4.67
CA ALA A 39 -5.69 1.02 4.74
C ALA A 39 -6.18 -0.27 4.06
N ARG A 40 -7.43 -0.68 4.32
CA ARG A 40 -8.03 -1.86 3.70
C ARG A 40 -8.15 -1.76 2.18
N ARG A 41 -8.50 -0.59 1.64
CA ARG A 41 -8.59 -0.36 0.17
C ARG A 41 -7.24 -0.50 -0.53
N HIS A 42 -6.16 -0.20 0.17
CA HIS A 42 -4.81 -0.24 -0.36
C HIS A 42 -3.99 -1.46 0.06
N ASP A 43 -4.66 -2.50 0.60
CA ASP A 43 -4.04 -3.72 1.13
C ASP A 43 -2.96 -3.43 2.20
N LEU A 44 -3.17 -2.41 3.02
CA LEU A 44 -2.31 -2.01 4.12
C LEU A 44 -2.91 -2.41 5.48
N LEU A 45 -2.02 -2.63 6.43
CA LEU A 45 -2.36 -2.57 7.84
C LEU A 45 -2.40 -1.10 8.29
N PRO A 46 -3.36 -0.68 9.14
CA PRO A 46 -3.43 0.69 9.65
C PRO A 46 -2.12 1.15 10.32
N GLN A 47 -1.38 0.23 10.96
CA GLN A 47 -0.08 0.52 11.58
C GLN A 47 0.97 1.00 10.57
N GLN A 48 0.89 0.59 9.29
CA GLN A 48 1.82 1.01 8.25
C GLN A 48 1.60 2.47 7.80
N ILE A 49 0.49 3.09 8.17
CA ILE A 49 0.22 4.51 7.91
C ILE A 49 0.94 5.41 8.94
N TYR A 50 1.22 4.88 10.13
CA TYR A 50 1.87 5.60 11.24
C TYR A 50 3.38 5.31 11.37
N ALA A 51 3.91 4.37 10.59
CA ALA A 51 5.32 3.96 10.60
C ALA A 51 6.18 4.83 9.67
#